data_AF-A0A4Z0NFY1-F1
#
_entry.id   AF-A0A4Z0NFY1-F1
#
_cell.length_a   1.000
_cell.length_b   1.000
_cell.length_c   1.000
_cell.angle_alpha   90.00
_cell.angle_beta   90.00
_cell.angle_gamma   90.00
#
_symmetry.space_group_name_H-M   'P 1'
#
loop_
_entity.id
_entity.type
_entity.pdbx_description
1 polymer ?
#
loop_
_entity_poly.entity_id
_entity_poly.type
_entity_poly.pdbx_seq_one_letter_code
_entity_poly.pdbx_strand_id
1 'polypeptide(L)' 'MTRSVIDAAELAARRKHAAKRLNEHIKLFAAYVNAMAIAIAGAAIIVPMVSTPAAIVDSSRAAWFTASLA' A
#
# COMPACT_ATOMS: atom_id res chain seq x y z
N MET A 1 -48.28 -0.08 4.92
CA MET A 1 -47.15 -0.79 4.24
C MET A 1 -45.94 0.09 3.93
N THR A 2 -46.03 1.42 4.00
CA THR A 2 -44.95 2.33 3.56
C THR A 2 -43.80 2.50 4.56
N ARG A 3 -44.10 2.51 5.87
CA ARG A 3 -43.09 2.78 6.91
C ARG A 3 -42.03 1.68 7.07
N SER A 4 -42.45 0.41 7.06
CA SER A 4 -41.55 -0.75 7.14
C SER A 4 -40.59 -0.85 5.94
N VAL A 5 -41.01 -0.38 4.77
CA VAL A 5 -40.17 -0.36 3.55
C VAL A 5 -39.14 0.76 3.63
N ILE A 6 -39.51 1.92 4.18
CA ILE A 6 -38.59 3.04 4.43
C ILE A 6 -37.52 2.63 5.45
N ASP A 7 -37.91 1.98 6.54
CA ASP A 7 -36.97 1.52 7.58
C ASP A 7 -35.97 0.48 7.05
N ALA A 8 -36.43 -0.44 6.18
CA ALA A 8 -35.56 -1.42 5.53
C ALA A 8 -34.58 -0.76 4.54
N ALA A 9 -35.04 0.24 3.78
CA ALA A 9 -34.20 1.00 2.86
C ALA A 9 -33.12 1.81 3.61
N GLU A 10 -33.49 2.42 4.73
CA GLU A 10 -32.53 3.18 5.56
C GLU A 10 -31.49 2.26 6.20
N LEU A 11 -31.89 1.08 6.69
CA LEU A 11 -30.96 0.09 7.21
C LEU A 11 -29.97 -0.39 6.14
N ALA A 12 -30.45 -0.63 4.91
CA ALA A 12 -29.60 -1.00 3.78
C ALA A 12 -28.62 0.13 3.41
N ALA A 13 -29.08 1.38 3.42
CA ALA A 13 -28.22 2.54 3.16
C ALA A 13 -27.12 2.70 4.22
N ARG A 14 -27.45 2.52 5.51
CA ARG A 14 -26.47 2.57 6.61
C ARG A 14 -25.42 1.48 6.48
N ARG A 15 -25.82 0.24 6.17
CA ARG A 15 -24.89 -0.88 5.92
C ARG A 15 -23.96 -0.61 4.74
N LYS A 16 -24.52 -0.10 3.64
CA LYS A 16 -23.73 0.29 2.45
C LYS A 16 -22.73 1.40 2.77
N HIS A 17 -23.12 2.40 3.56
CA HIS A 17 -22.23 3.48 3.98
C HIS A 17 -21.09 2.98 4.87
N ALA A 18 -21.38 2.08 5.81
CA ALA A 18 -20.36 1.44 6.64
C ALA A 18 -19.36 0.62 5.81
N ALA A 19 -19.85 -0.17 4.86
CA ALA A 19 -19.00 -0.94 3.95
C ALA A 19 -18.12 -0.02 3.08
N LYS A 20 -18.65 1.11 2.61
CA LYS A 20 -17.89 2.09 1.82
C LYS A 20 -16.73 2.70 2.62
N ARG A 21 -16.97 3.10 3.87
CA ARG A 21 -15.92 3.64 4.74
C ARG A 21 -14.80 2.62 4.99
N LEU A 22 -15.15 1.36 5.23
CA LEU A 22 -14.15 0.31 5.40
C LEU A 22 -13.31 0.13 4.13
N ASN A 23 -13.95 0.09 2.96
CA ASN A 23 -13.25 -0.02 1.68
C ASN A 23 -12.28 1.15 1.45
N GLU A 24 -12.68 2.37 1.80
CA GLU A 24 -11.82 3.54 1.72
C GLU A 24 -10.60 3.44 2.65
N HIS A 25 -10.79 2.99 3.89
CA HIS A 25 -9.67 2.75 4.80
C HIS A 25 -8.70 1.68 4.28
N ILE A 26 -9.22 0.59 3.70
CA ILE A 26 -8.38 -0.47 3.10
C ILE A 26 -7.58 0.10 1.93
N LYS A 27 -8.21 0.92 1.08
CA LYS A 27 -7.51 1.58 -0.04
C LYS A 27 -6.42 2.51 0.44
N LEU A 28 -6.69 3.31 1.47
CA LEU A 28 -5.68 4.20 2.06
C LEU A 28 -4.54 3.41 2.70
N PHE A 29 -4.84 2.30 3.38
CA PHE A 29 -3.83 1.41 3.94
C PHE A 29 -2.96 0.78 2.85
N ALA A 30 -3.56 0.28 1.77
CA ALA A 30 -2.82 -0.26 0.64
C ALA A 30 -1.91 0.81 -0.01
N ALA A 31 -2.41 2.05 -0.16
CA ALA A 31 -1.60 3.16 -0.66
C ALA A 31 -0.43 3.48 0.27
N TYR A 32 -0.64 3.46 1.59
CA TYR A 32 0.42 3.64 2.59
C TYR A 32 1.49 2.54 2.48
N VAL A 33 1.08 1.27 2.42
CA VAL A 33 2.01 0.15 2.28
C VAL A 33 2.80 0.25 0.98
N ASN A 34 2.16 0.62 -0.13
CA ASN A 34 2.85 0.83 -1.40
C ASN A 34 3.87 1.97 -1.31
N ALA A 35 3.51 3.10 -0.70
CA ALA A 35 4.43 4.21 -0.50
C ALA A 35 5.64 3.80 0.38
N MET A 36 5.39 3.02 1.44
CA MET A 36 6.44 2.50 2.31
C MET A 36 7.38 1.54 1.58
N ALA A 37 6.85 0.65 0.74
CA ALA A 37 7.66 -0.25 -0.08
C ALA A 37 8.57 0.52 -1.05
N ILE A 38 8.04 1.55 -1.72
CA ILE A 38 8.83 2.42 -2.60
C ILE A 38 9.93 3.16 -1.80
N ALA A 39 9.60 3.66 -0.61
CA ALA A 39 10.58 4.33 0.24
C ALA A 39 11.72 3.39 0.67
N ILE A 40 11.39 2.14 1.05
CA ILE A 40 12.38 1.12 1.43
C ILE A 40 13.25 0.77 0.22
N ALA A 41 12.65 0.51 -0.95
CA ALA A 41 13.38 0.22 -2.18
C ALA A 41 14.33 1.36 -2.56
N GLY A 42 13.86 2.61 -2.47
CA GLY A 42 14.68 3.80 -2.71
C GLY A 42 15.83 3.94 -1.73
N ALA A 43 15.58 3.75 -0.42
CA ALA A 43 16.61 3.79 0.60
C ALA A 43 17.68 2.71 0.38
N ALA A 44 17.28 1.52 -0.05
CA ALA A 44 18.20 0.43 -0.31
C ALA A 44 19.17 0.70 -1.47
N ILE A 45 18.81 1.59 -2.40
CA ILE A 45 19.69 2.07 -3.48
C ILE A 45 20.52 3.29 -3.01
N ILE A 46 19.87 4.29 -2.41
CA ILE A 46 20.51 5.58 -2.07
C ILE A 46 21.51 5.43 -0.92
N VAL A 47 21.19 4.65 0.11
CA VAL A 47 22.05 4.53 1.31
C VAL A 47 23.43 3.96 0.96
N PRO A 48 23.57 2.86 0.19
CA PRO A 48 24.88 2.40 -0.28
C PRO A 48 25.60 3.42 -1.17
N MET A 49 24.88 4.15 -2.03
CA MET A 49 25.48 5.18 -2.91
C MET A 49 26.19 6.28 -2.12
N VAL A 50 25.59 6.71 -1.00
CA VAL A 50 26.14 7.80 -0.18
C VAL A 50 27.18 7.28 0.81
N SER A 51 26.94 6.13 1.43
CA SER A 51 27.79 5.60 2.51
C SER A 51 29.04 4.86 2.03
N THR A 52 28.94 4.13 0.92
CA THR A 52 30.01 3.26 0.40
C THR A 52 29.94 3.14 -1.13
N PRO A 53 30.32 4.20 -1.88
CA PRO A 53 30.14 4.24 -3.34
C PRO A 53 30.78 3.07 -4.09
N ALA A 54 31.90 2.54 -3.58
CA ALA A 54 32.62 1.41 -4.17
C ALA A 54 31.87 0.06 -4.02
N ALA A 55 30.95 -0.09 -3.06
CA ALA A 55 30.22 -1.33 -2.81
C ALA A 55 29.11 -1.62 -3.84
N ILE A 56 28.77 -0.63 -4.68
CA ILE A 56 27.78 -0.79 -5.77
C ILE A 56 28.38 -1.48 -6.99
N VAL A 57 29.69 -1.38 -7.18
CA VAL A 57 30.40 -2.00 -8.30
C VAL A 57 30.57 -3.51 -8.10
N ASP A 58 30.44 -3.99 -6.86
CA ASP A 58 30.41 -5.42 -6.55
C ASP A 58 29.11 -6.04 -7.11
N SER A 59 29.25 -6.61 -8.31
CA SER A 59 28.16 -7.13 -9.15
C SER A 59 27.29 -8.16 -8.43
N SER A 60 27.84 -8.75 -7.36
CA SER A 60 27.21 -9.70 -6.45
C SER A 60 26.00 -9.11 -5.69
N ARG A 61 26.05 -7.83 -5.27
CA ARG A 61 24.96 -7.20 -4.50
C ARG A 61 23.84 -6.65 -5.38
N ALA A 62 24.18 -6.14 -6.56
CA ALA A 62 23.20 -5.70 -7.55
C ALA A 62 22.31 -6.85 -8.04
N ALA A 63 22.88 -8.06 -8.17
CA ALA A 63 22.15 -9.27 -8.55
C ALA A 63 21.01 -9.63 -7.56
N TRP A 64 21.26 -9.52 -6.25
CA TRP A 64 20.22 -9.77 -5.22
C TRP A 64 19.11 -8.73 -5.25
N PHE A 65 19.44 -7.45 -5.49
CA PHE A 65 18.43 -6.40 -5.66
C PHE A 65 17.55 -6.65 -6.88
N THR A 66 18.14 -6.97 -8.03
CA THR A 66 17.37 -7.31 -9.24
C THR A 66 16.56 -8.59 -9.06
N ALA A 67 17.07 -9.58 -8.33
CA ALA A 67 16.34 -10.83 -8.05
C ALA A 67 15.15 -10.61 -7.10
N SER A 68 15.19 -9.61 -6.21
CA SER A 68 14.03 -9.24 -5.37
C SER A 68 12.96 -8.43 -6.10
N LEU A 69 13.29 -7.89 -7.27
CA LEU A 69 12.41 -7.10 -8.13
C LEU A 69 11.75 -7.92 -9.25
N ALA A 70 12.20 -9.17 -9.47
CA ALA A 70 11.67 -10.14 -10.43
C ALA A 70 10.70 -11.12 -9.77
#